data_AF-A0A0G2HPX2-F1
#
_entry.id   AF-A0A0G2HPX2-F1
#
_cell.length_a   1.000
_cell.length_b   1.000
_cell.length_c   1.000
_cell.angle_alpha   90.00
_cell.angle_beta   90.00
_cell.angle_gamma   90.00
#
_symmetry.space_group_name_H-M   'P 1'
#
loop_
_entity.id
_entity.type
_entity.pdbx_description
1 polymer ?
#
loop_
_entity_poly.entity_id
_entity_poly.type
_entity_poly.pdbx_seq_one_letter_code
_entity_poly.pdbx_strand_id
1 'polypeptide(L)'
;MQGKPNGNRAIVKVRMQVPPDFPPSFDPAVRARLAKTKPAGWTRKELYGLIHFNEKKCTVVPKLLNVVSSWQDGPEMPVPNGYLVFIVMEELPGVPLGDFWNYPLPKRDMIRASFAKSLDELFSFHGRPWDCRLENLIYDEKTDKCYFVDFEGIDVTEDKETLEFDDLYFYIWHLKHESYGKIYQ
;
A
#
# COMPACT_ATOMS: atom_id res chain seq x y z
N MET A 1 -8.48 27.61 -10.17
CA MET A 1 -9.28 26.91 -11.19
C MET A 1 -9.82 25.64 -10.58
N GLN A 2 -11.14 25.46 -10.54
CA GLN A 2 -11.75 24.22 -10.05
C GLN A 2 -11.96 23.30 -11.26
N GLY A 3 -11.27 22.16 -11.29
CA GLY A 3 -11.39 21.20 -12.39
C GLY A 3 -12.79 20.58 -12.42
N LYS A 4 -13.35 20.36 -13.61
CA LYS A 4 -14.61 19.61 -13.75
C LYS A 4 -14.39 18.17 -13.25
N PRO A 5 -15.31 17.60 -12.45
CA PRO A 5 -15.24 16.19 -12.07
C PRO A 5 -15.26 15.32 -13.32
N ASN A 6 -14.26 14.44 -13.47
CA ASN A 6 -14.14 13.53 -14.61
C ASN A 6 -14.68 12.11 -14.33
N GLY A 7 -15.38 11.93 -13.20
CA GLY A 7 -15.92 10.63 -12.77
C GLY A 7 -14.91 9.72 -12.09
N ASN A 8 -13.61 10.06 -12.09
CA ASN A 8 -12.60 9.29 -11.38
C ASN A 8 -12.67 9.60 -9.88
N ARG A 9 -12.58 8.54 -9.08
CA ARG A 9 -12.52 8.65 -7.63
C ARG A 9 -11.09 8.47 -7.15
N ALA A 10 -10.78 9.09 -6.02
CA ALA A 10 -9.45 9.11 -5.45
C ALA A 10 -9.51 8.83 -3.94
N ILE A 11 -8.49 8.14 -3.44
CA ILE A 11 -8.25 7.94 -2.02
C ILE A 11 -7.13 8.90 -1.59
N VAL A 12 -7.29 9.53 -0.43
CA VAL A 12 -6.24 10.35 0.18
C VAL A 12 -5.75 9.65 1.44
N LYS A 13 -4.48 9.26 1.45
CA LYS A 13 -3.78 8.79 2.65
C LYS A 13 -3.05 9.96 3.30
N VAL A 14 -3.32 10.20 4.59
CA VAL A 14 -2.71 11.30 5.35
C VAL A 14 -1.66 10.73 6.31
N ARG A 15 -0.42 11.16 6.16
CA ARG A 15 0.68 10.86 7.09
C ARG A 15 0.97 12.10 7.91
N MET A 16 0.74 12.00 9.21
CA MET A 16 0.93 13.09 10.16
C MET A 16 1.99 12.69 11.18
N GLN A 17 2.93 13.61 11.47
CA GLN A 17 3.84 13.41 12.59
C GLN A 17 3.09 13.43 13.93
N VAL A 18 3.33 12.43 14.77
CA VAL A 18 2.80 12.37 16.14
C VAL A 18 3.95 12.43 17.16
N PRO A 19 3.69 12.85 18.42
CA PRO A 19 4.66 12.73 19.49
C PRO A 19 5.13 11.27 19.67
N PRO A 20 6.41 11.03 20.00
CA PRO A 20 6.94 9.69 20.17
C PRO A 20 6.45 9.02 21.47
N ASP A 21 6.13 9.83 22.49
CA ASP A 21 5.70 9.36 23.81
C ASP A 21 4.21 9.61 24.03
N PHE A 22 3.57 8.68 24.75
CA PHE A 22 2.18 8.79 25.19
C PHE A 22 2.09 8.67 26.72
N PRO A 23 1.34 9.56 27.41
CA PRO A 23 0.65 10.73 26.87
C PRO A 23 1.64 11.83 26.42
N PRO A 24 1.29 12.63 25.40
CA PRO A 24 2.16 13.72 24.96
C PRO A 24 2.21 14.86 25.98
N SER A 25 3.27 15.67 25.94
CA SER A 25 3.33 16.92 26.72
C SER A 25 2.14 17.83 26.37
N PHE A 26 1.51 18.44 27.37
CA PHE A 26 0.46 19.44 27.16
C PHE A 26 1.01 20.78 26.65
N ASP A 27 2.31 21.04 26.83
CA ASP A 27 2.97 22.27 26.36
C ASP A 27 3.25 22.19 24.84
N PRO A 28 2.62 23.05 24.02
CA PRO A 28 2.82 23.06 22.57
C PRO A 28 4.25 23.42 22.17
N ALA A 29 4.98 24.21 22.96
CA ALA A 29 6.37 24.54 22.67
C ALA A 29 7.30 23.32 22.85
N VAL A 30 6.98 22.44 23.80
CA VAL A 30 7.67 21.15 23.96
C VAL A 30 7.38 20.24 22.77
N ARG A 31 6.10 20.13 22.36
CA ARG A 31 5.74 19.31 21.18
C ARG A 31 6.35 19.85 19.89
N ALA A 32 6.41 21.18 19.71
CA ALA A 32 6.99 21.81 18.52
C ALA A 32 8.48 21.46 18.33
N ARG A 33 9.23 21.27 19.42
CA ARG A 33 10.65 20.84 19.37
C ARG A 33 10.83 19.43 18.81
N LEU A 34 9.77 18.63 18.76
CA LEU A 34 9.78 17.29 18.17
C LEU A 34 9.67 17.33 16.64
N ALA A 35 9.26 18.46 16.06
CA ALA A 35 9.01 18.60 14.63
C ALA A 35 10.21 18.13 13.79
N LYS A 36 9.92 17.30 12.79
CA LYS A 36 10.89 16.82 11.81
C LYS A 36 10.56 17.42 10.45
N THR A 37 11.60 17.81 9.72
CA THR A 37 11.48 18.36 8.37
C THR A 37 11.27 17.31 7.30
N LYS A 38 11.50 16.02 7.63
CA LYS A 38 11.34 14.89 6.71
C LYS A 38 10.34 13.89 7.30
N PRO A 39 9.46 13.30 6.46
CA PRO A 39 8.58 12.23 6.88
C PRO A 39 9.35 11.00 7.37
N ALA A 40 8.66 10.16 8.15
CA ALA A 40 9.20 8.89 8.64
C ALA A 40 9.64 7.97 7.47
N GLY A 41 10.53 7.03 7.78
CA GLY A 41 11.09 6.07 6.80
C GLY A 41 10.01 5.35 6.00
N TRP A 42 8.95 4.88 6.68
CA TRP A 42 7.82 4.19 6.05
C TRP A 42 7.07 5.07 5.05
N THR A 43 6.80 6.33 5.37
CA THR A 43 6.18 7.29 4.43
C THR A 43 7.04 7.54 3.20
N ARG A 44 8.35 7.70 3.40
CA ARG A 44 9.29 7.90 2.27
C ARG A 44 9.36 6.67 1.38
N LYS A 45 9.30 5.48 1.98
CA LYS A 45 9.34 4.19 1.29
C LYS A 45 8.06 3.95 0.48
N GLU A 46 6.89 4.21 1.05
CA GLU A 46 5.60 4.19 0.35
C GLU A 46 5.59 5.16 -0.84
N LEU A 47 6.05 6.40 -0.66
CA LEU A 47 6.15 7.38 -1.75
C LEU A 47 7.08 6.90 -2.87
N TYR A 48 8.26 6.37 -2.52
CA TYR A 48 9.20 5.84 -3.51
C TYR A 48 8.59 4.69 -4.31
N GLY A 49 7.96 3.72 -3.64
CA GLY A 49 7.29 2.60 -4.29
C GLY A 49 6.20 3.07 -5.27
N LEU A 50 5.32 3.97 -4.82
CA LEU A 50 4.25 4.52 -5.65
C LEU A 50 4.79 5.28 -6.88
N ILE A 51 5.82 6.12 -6.70
CA ILE A 51 6.44 6.85 -7.82
C ILE A 51 7.02 5.87 -8.82
N HIS A 52 7.83 4.91 -8.35
CA HIS A 52 8.47 3.90 -9.19
C HIS A 52 7.46 3.12 -10.02
N PHE A 53 6.44 2.53 -9.39
CA PHE A 53 5.45 1.74 -10.12
C PHE A 53 4.62 2.56 -11.10
N ASN A 54 4.39 3.85 -10.81
CA ASN A 54 3.73 4.76 -11.74
C ASN A 54 4.60 5.06 -12.96
N GLU A 55 5.89 5.30 -12.77
CA GLU A 55 6.85 5.53 -13.86
C GLU A 55 6.97 4.29 -14.77
N LYS A 56 6.98 3.09 -14.17
CA LYS A 56 7.00 1.81 -14.90
C LYS A 56 5.65 1.42 -15.49
N LYS A 57 4.57 2.17 -15.21
CA LYS A 57 3.19 1.91 -15.64
C LYS A 57 2.67 0.54 -15.18
N CYS A 58 3.08 0.11 -13.99
CA CYS A 58 2.53 -1.08 -13.35
C CYS A 58 1.01 -0.90 -13.15
N THR A 59 0.24 -1.90 -13.54
CA THR A 59 -1.22 -1.86 -13.64
C THR A 59 -1.93 -2.57 -12.49
N VAL A 60 -1.17 -3.19 -11.59
CA VAL A 60 -1.64 -3.95 -10.42
C VAL A 60 -1.46 -3.15 -9.12
N VAL A 61 -1.23 -1.85 -9.22
CA VAL A 61 -1.10 -0.91 -8.10
C VAL A 61 -1.98 0.32 -8.36
N PRO A 62 -2.41 1.08 -7.34
CA PRO A 62 -3.09 2.34 -7.56
C PRO A 62 -2.14 3.37 -8.20
N LYS A 63 -2.67 4.17 -9.13
CA LYS A 63 -1.92 5.31 -9.67
C LYS A 63 -1.74 6.38 -8.61
N LEU A 64 -0.53 6.94 -8.54
CA LEU A 64 -0.23 8.13 -7.76
C LEU A 64 -0.69 9.34 -8.56
N LEU A 65 -1.72 10.03 -8.06
CA LEU A 65 -2.29 11.20 -8.72
C LEU A 65 -1.60 12.49 -8.29
N ASN A 66 -1.27 12.61 -7.00
CA ASN A 66 -0.58 13.77 -6.46
C ASN A 66 0.04 13.48 -5.09
N VAL A 67 1.04 14.28 -4.70
CA VAL A 67 1.61 14.31 -3.35
C VAL A 67 1.63 15.76 -2.88
N VAL A 68 1.01 16.04 -1.74
CA VAL A 68 1.01 17.37 -1.14
C VAL A 68 1.69 17.30 0.22
N SER A 69 2.76 18.08 0.37
CA SER A 69 3.45 18.27 1.64
C SER A 69 3.01 19.57 2.28
N SER A 70 2.69 19.51 3.57
CA SER A 70 2.33 20.66 4.39
C SER A 70 2.90 20.50 5.80
N TRP A 71 2.59 21.47 6.66
CA TRP A 71 3.00 21.51 8.05
C TRP A 71 1.77 21.51 8.95
N GLN A 72 1.93 20.97 10.15
CA GLN A 72 0.94 21.06 11.22
C GLN A 72 0.92 22.48 11.78
N ASP A 73 -0.01 23.30 11.31
CA ASP A 73 -0.18 24.68 11.73
C ASP A 73 -0.95 24.77 13.05
N GLY A 74 -0.52 25.66 13.94
CA GLY A 74 -1.19 25.91 15.23
C GLY A 74 -0.68 25.09 16.44
N PRO A 75 -0.79 25.65 17.66
CA PRO A 75 -0.34 24.99 18.90
C PRO A 75 -1.17 23.76 19.31
N GLU A 76 -2.41 23.64 18.83
CA GLU A 76 -3.32 22.53 19.08
C GLU A 76 -2.90 21.22 18.41
N MET A 77 -2.02 21.30 17.41
CA MET A 77 -1.60 20.13 16.67
C MET A 77 -0.76 19.16 17.53
N PRO A 78 -0.78 17.85 17.21
CA PRO A 78 0.03 16.86 17.91
C PRO A 78 1.52 17.22 17.92
N VAL A 79 2.05 17.73 16.80
CA VAL A 79 3.42 18.26 16.71
C VAL A 79 3.36 19.56 15.91
N PRO A 80 3.24 20.74 16.55
CA PRO A 80 3.25 22.01 15.83
C PRO A 80 4.51 22.16 14.97
N ASN A 81 4.36 22.63 13.73
CA ASN A 81 5.39 22.65 12.69
C ASN A 81 5.91 21.27 12.25
N GLY A 82 5.32 20.18 12.73
CA GLY A 82 5.61 18.82 12.27
C GLY A 82 5.10 18.60 10.85
N TYR A 83 5.64 17.58 10.16
CA TYR A 83 5.23 17.29 8.79
C TYR A 83 3.78 16.77 8.72
N LEU A 84 3.16 17.04 7.57
CA LEU A 84 1.92 16.44 7.13
C LEU A 84 2.01 16.14 5.62
N VAL A 85 1.76 14.90 5.22
CA VAL A 85 1.86 14.46 3.82
C VAL A 85 0.54 13.86 3.37
N PHE A 86 -0.04 14.38 2.30
CA PHE A 86 -1.20 13.81 1.62
C PHE A 86 -0.74 13.06 0.38
N ILE A 87 -1.04 11.78 0.33
CA ILE A 87 -0.78 10.92 -0.81
C ILE A 87 -2.12 10.66 -1.49
N VAL A 88 -2.32 11.25 -2.67
CA VAL A 88 -3.57 11.14 -3.44
C VAL A 88 -3.39 10.07 -4.50
N MET A 89 -4.22 9.04 -4.44
CA MET A 89 -4.14 7.86 -5.29
C MET A 89 -5.47 7.56 -5.95
N GLU A 90 -5.45 6.82 -7.06
CA GLU A 90 -6.64 6.24 -7.68
C GLU A 90 -7.41 5.36 -6.69
N GLU A 91 -8.73 5.51 -6.62
CA GLU A 91 -9.59 4.52 -5.98
C GLU A 91 -9.77 3.34 -6.94
N LEU A 92 -9.19 2.20 -6.59
CA LEU A 92 -9.24 1.00 -7.40
C LEU A 92 -10.65 0.39 -7.45
N PRO A 93 -11.05 -0.22 -8.57
CA PRO A 93 -12.28 -1.02 -8.64
C PRO A 93 -12.11 -2.34 -7.88
N GLY A 94 -13.23 -2.97 -7.56
CA GLY A 94 -13.26 -4.30 -6.95
C GLY A 94 -13.59 -4.30 -5.46
N VAL A 95 -13.27 -5.41 -4.79
CA VAL A 95 -13.55 -5.63 -3.36
C VAL A 95 -12.29 -6.10 -2.63
N PRO A 96 -12.05 -5.63 -1.39
CA PRO A 96 -10.99 -6.17 -0.55
C PRO A 96 -11.18 -7.68 -0.30
N LEU A 97 -10.07 -8.42 -0.18
CA LEU A 97 -10.10 -9.87 -0.03
C LEU A 97 -10.10 -10.36 1.43
N GLY A 98 -10.36 -9.51 2.42
CA GLY A 98 -10.44 -9.92 3.83
C GLY A 98 -11.38 -11.10 4.09
N ASP A 99 -12.48 -11.20 3.33
CA ASP A 99 -13.46 -12.30 3.39
C ASP A 99 -13.19 -13.43 2.39
N PHE A 100 -11.97 -13.56 1.85
CA PHE A 100 -11.62 -14.52 0.79
C PHE A 100 -12.13 -15.95 1.06
N TRP A 101 -12.02 -16.41 2.31
CA TRP A 101 -12.40 -17.77 2.71
C TRP A 101 -13.90 -18.03 2.72
N ASN A 102 -14.73 -16.97 2.69
CA ASN A 102 -16.18 -17.08 2.58
C ASN A 102 -16.65 -17.32 1.14
N TYR A 103 -15.78 -17.12 0.14
CA TYR A 103 -16.12 -17.39 -1.26
C TYR A 103 -16.13 -18.91 -1.56
N PRO A 104 -17.01 -19.36 -2.49
CA PRO A 104 -17.00 -20.74 -2.93
C PRO A 104 -15.68 -21.07 -3.64
N LEU A 105 -15.29 -22.36 -3.63
CA LEU A 105 -14.01 -22.82 -4.19
C LEU A 105 -13.74 -22.31 -5.63
N PRO A 106 -14.69 -22.36 -6.58
CA PRO A 106 -14.43 -21.86 -7.93
C PRO A 106 -14.03 -20.38 -7.98
N LYS A 107 -14.65 -19.53 -7.16
CA LYS A 107 -14.30 -18.11 -7.08
C LYS A 107 -12.92 -17.90 -6.44
N ARG A 108 -12.58 -18.69 -5.42
CA ARG A 108 -11.24 -18.66 -4.82
C ARG A 108 -10.16 -19.08 -5.81
N ASP A 109 -10.43 -20.07 -6.67
CA ASP A 109 -9.48 -20.52 -7.70
C ASP A 109 -9.27 -19.45 -8.79
N MET A 110 -10.34 -18.75 -9.19
CA MET A 110 -10.22 -17.59 -10.08
C MET A 110 -9.37 -16.48 -9.46
N ILE A 111 -9.64 -16.12 -8.20
CA ILE A 111 -8.85 -15.11 -7.47
C ILE A 111 -7.38 -15.51 -7.37
N ARG A 112 -7.07 -16.80 -7.09
CA ARG A 112 -5.70 -17.31 -7.06
C ARG A 112 -5.01 -17.16 -8.42
N ALA A 113 -5.69 -17.52 -9.51
CA ALA A 113 -5.15 -17.38 -10.85
C ALA A 113 -4.90 -15.90 -11.22
N SER A 114 -5.81 -15.00 -10.85
CA SER A 114 -5.64 -13.55 -11.04
C SER A 114 -4.51 -12.98 -10.19
N PHE A 115 -4.42 -13.40 -8.92
CA PHE A 115 -3.36 -13.03 -8.00
C PHE A 115 -1.99 -13.43 -8.54
N ALA A 116 -1.81 -14.66 -9.03
CA ALA A 116 -0.53 -15.12 -9.55
C ALA A 116 -0.04 -14.27 -10.72
N LYS A 117 -0.92 -13.98 -11.69
CA LYS A 117 -0.60 -13.08 -12.83
C LYS A 117 -0.26 -11.66 -12.36
N SER A 118 -1.01 -11.16 -11.39
CA SER A 118 -0.82 -9.81 -10.89
C SER A 118 0.48 -9.68 -10.08
N LEU A 119 0.83 -10.71 -9.31
CA LEU A 119 2.08 -10.76 -8.56
C LEU A 119 3.29 -10.86 -9.48
N ASP A 120 3.19 -11.63 -10.56
CA ASP A 120 4.22 -11.70 -11.60
C ASP A 120 4.48 -10.33 -12.24
N GLU A 121 3.43 -9.57 -12.55
CA GLU A 121 3.56 -8.18 -13.01
C GLU A 121 4.27 -7.31 -11.97
N LEU A 122 3.90 -7.39 -10.69
CA LEU A 122 4.55 -6.64 -9.62
C LEU A 122 6.05 -6.98 -9.51
N PHE A 123 6.39 -8.27 -9.62
CA PHE A 123 7.77 -8.77 -9.57
C PHE A 123 8.60 -8.32 -10.76
N SER A 124 8.01 -8.26 -11.96
CA SER A 124 8.66 -7.76 -13.16
C SER A 124 9.12 -6.29 -13.03
N PHE A 125 8.53 -5.56 -12.08
CA PHE A 125 8.92 -4.20 -11.71
C PHE A 125 9.70 -4.11 -10.40
N HIS A 126 10.34 -5.20 -9.98
CA HIS A 126 11.16 -5.29 -8.75
C HIS A 126 10.38 -5.01 -7.45
N GLY A 127 9.06 -5.17 -7.46
CA GLY A 127 8.24 -5.07 -6.25
C GLY A 127 8.37 -6.31 -5.37
N ARG A 128 8.67 -6.11 -4.09
CA ARG A 128 8.83 -7.19 -3.11
C ARG A 128 7.92 -6.95 -1.91
N PRO A 129 6.73 -7.58 -1.85
CA PRO A 129 5.83 -7.44 -0.71
C PRO A 129 6.33 -8.25 0.51
N TRP A 130 6.21 -7.69 1.73
CA TRP A 130 6.32 -8.43 3.00
C TRP A 130 5.07 -8.35 3.86
N ASP A 131 4.22 -7.34 3.71
CA ASP A 131 2.95 -7.27 4.44
C ASP A 131 1.85 -7.99 3.66
N CYS A 132 2.01 -9.31 3.55
CA CYS A 132 1.22 -10.19 2.70
C CYS A 132 -0.13 -10.55 3.34
N ARG A 133 -0.96 -9.54 3.58
CA ARG A 133 -2.28 -9.68 4.17
C ARG A 133 -3.37 -9.65 3.11
N LEU A 134 -4.48 -10.36 3.35
CA LEU A 134 -5.62 -10.36 2.43
C LEU A 134 -6.27 -8.98 2.31
N GLU A 135 -6.20 -8.16 3.36
CA GLU A 135 -6.68 -6.78 3.38
C GLU A 135 -5.89 -5.86 2.44
N ASN A 136 -4.66 -6.24 2.09
CA ASN A 136 -3.81 -5.52 1.15
C ASN A 136 -4.02 -5.95 -0.31
N LEU A 137 -5.04 -6.78 -0.57
CA LEU A 137 -5.47 -7.18 -1.91
C LEU A 137 -6.89 -6.71 -2.21
N ILE A 138 -7.07 -6.14 -3.39
CA ILE A 138 -8.38 -5.83 -3.96
C ILE A 138 -8.57 -6.66 -5.22
N TYR A 139 -9.66 -7.42 -5.31
CA TYR A 139 -10.00 -8.18 -6.52
C TYR A 139 -11.12 -7.48 -7.30
N ASP A 140 -10.84 -7.16 -8.56
CA ASP A 140 -11.84 -6.69 -9.53
C ASP A 140 -12.27 -7.83 -10.44
N GLU A 141 -13.45 -8.38 -10.14
CA GLU A 141 -14.06 -9.48 -10.88
C GLU A 141 -14.41 -9.10 -12.34
N LYS A 142 -14.58 -7.80 -12.65
CA LYS A 142 -14.89 -7.37 -14.02
C LYS A 142 -13.69 -7.49 -14.96
N THR A 143 -12.50 -7.23 -14.43
CA THR A 143 -11.24 -7.26 -15.20
C THR A 143 -10.38 -8.48 -14.86
N ASP A 144 -10.83 -9.33 -13.94
CA ASP A 144 -10.10 -10.46 -13.40
C ASP A 144 -8.69 -10.08 -12.93
N LYS A 145 -8.60 -8.99 -12.14
CA LYS A 145 -7.34 -8.42 -11.68
C LYS A 145 -7.28 -8.32 -10.16
N CYS A 146 -6.13 -8.66 -9.60
CA CYS A 146 -5.79 -8.35 -8.21
C CYS A 146 -4.89 -7.11 -8.18
N TYR A 147 -5.23 -6.17 -7.30
CA TYR A 147 -4.42 -5.00 -7.02
C TYR A 147 -3.77 -5.13 -5.65
N PHE A 148 -2.51 -4.72 -5.57
CA PHE A 148 -1.75 -4.60 -4.33
C PHE A 148 -1.88 -3.18 -3.80
N VAL A 149 -2.26 -3.06 -2.53
CA VAL A 149 -2.35 -1.78 -1.83
C VAL A 149 -1.46 -1.79 -0.58
N ASP A 150 -1.41 -0.64 0.10
CA ASP A 150 -0.58 -0.40 1.28
C ASP A 150 0.94 -0.60 1.07
N PHE A 151 1.55 0.38 0.40
CA PHE A 151 2.95 0.32 -0.06
C PHE A 151 3.98 0.53 1.06
N GLU A 152 3.57 0.68 2.31
CA GLU A 152 4.48 0.48 3.44
C GLU A 152 4.96 -0.97 3.52
N GLY A 153 4.25 -1.89 2.85
CA GLY A 153 4.52 -3.31 2.77
C GLY A 153 5.34 -3.77 1.55
N ILE A 154 5.75 -2.89 0.62
CA ILE A 154 6.36 -3.28 -0.67
C ILE A 154 7.69 -2.54 -0.92
N ASP A 155 8.78 -3.28 -1.13
CA ASP A 155 10.11 -2.71 -1.42
C ASP A 155 10.25 -2.70 -2.91
N VAL A 156 10.88 -1.64 -3.39
CA VAL A 156 11.42 -1.60 -4.74
C VAL A 156 12.92 -1.85 -4.62
N THR A 157 13.39 -2.95 -5.19
CA THR A 157 14.81 -3.35 -5.16
C THR A 157 15.34 -3.53 -6.59
N GLU A 158 15.48 -2.42 -7.32
CA GLU A 158 16.00 -2.42 -8.70
C GLU A 158 17.45 -2.94 -8.78
N ASP A 159 18.19 -2.92 -7.67
CA ASP A 159 19.54 -3.44 -7.54
C ASP A 159 19.62 -4.98 -7.45
N LYS A 160 18.47 -5.66 -7.34
CA LYS A 160 18.38 -7.11 -7.18
C LYS A 160 17.62 -7.74 -8.34
N GLU A 161 17.89 -9.02 -8.58
CA GLU A 161 17.10 -9.83 -9.51
C GLU A 161 15.61 -9.76 -9.19
N THR A 162 14.77 -9.84 -10.22
CA THR A 162 13.33 -9.95 -10.06
C THR A 162 12.99 -11.25 -9.33
N LEU A 163 11.93 -11.20 -8.52
CA LEU A 163 11.40 -12.44 -7.95
C LEU A 163 10.67 -13.22 -9.05
N GLU A 164 10.62 -14.53 -8.90
CA GLU A 164 9.77 -15.39 -9.72
C GLU A 164 8.59 -15.87 -8.88
N PHE A 165 7.45 -16.10 -9.53
CA PHE A 165 6.29 -16.65 -8.86
C PHE A 165 6.57 -18.08 -8.37
N ASP A 166 6.18 -18.35 -7.12
CA ASP A 166 6.22 -19.66 -6.49
C ASP A 166 4.91 -19.89 -5.72
N ASP A 167 4.44 -21.13 -5.66
CA ASP A 167 3.20 -21.50 -4.96
C ASP A 167 3.22 -21.13 -3.46
N LEU A 168 4.39 -20.96 -2.86
CA LEU A 168 4.58 -20.43 -1.52
C LEU A 168 3.90 -19.07 -1.33
N TYR A 169 3.80 -18.23 -2.38
CA TYR A 169 3.11 -16.94 -2.27
C TYR A 169 1.61 -17.09 -2.00
N PHE A 170 0.97 -18.18 -2.44
CA PHE A 170 -0.41 -18.44 -2.01
C PHE A 170 -0.49 -18.67 -0.51
N TYR A 171 0.51 -19.32 0.09
CA TYR A 171 0.55 -19.52 1.53
C TYR A 171 0.88 -18.24 2.28
N ILE A 172 1.91 -17.51 1.85
CA ILE A 172 2.35 -16.25 2.48
C ILE A 172 1.24 -15.20 2.45
N TRP A 173 0.43 -15.15 1.40
CA TRP A 173 -0.71 -14.24 1.27
C TRP A 173 -2.02 -14.79 1.86
N HIS A 174 -1.98 -15.91 2.58
CA HIS A 174 -3.15 -16.55 3.17
C HIS A 174 -4.25 -16.93 2.16
N LEU A 175 -3.89 -17.16 0.90
CA LEU A 175 -4.75 -17.67 -0.17
C LEU A 175 -4.78 -19.21 -0.20
N LYS A 176 -3.94 -19.89 0.59
CA LYS A 176 -3.90 -21.35 0.78
C LYS A 176 -3.67 -21.68 2.26
N HIS A 177 -4.40 -22.67 2.81
CA HIS A 177 -4.28 -23.07 4.22
C HIS A 177 -3.05 -23.96 4.50
N GLU A 178 -2.64 -24.78 3.54
CA GLU A 178 -1.58 -25.76 3.74
C GLU A 178 -0.21 -25.11 3.54
N SER A 179 0.67 -25.29 4.53
CA SER A 179 2.06 -24.86 4.44
C SER A 179 2.83 -25.67 3.41
N TYR A 180 3.79 -25.01 2.76
CA TYR A 180 4.69 -25.56 1.73
C TYR A 180 5.33 -26.91 2.10
N GLY A 181 5.49 -27.20 3.39
CA GLY A 181 6.11 -28.44 3.90
C GLY A 181 5.23 -29.69 3.97
N LYS A 182 3.92 -29.62 3.67
CA LYS A 182 3.03 -30.82 3.69
C LYS A 182 2.88 -31.54 2.34
N ILE A 183 3.46 -31.01 1.27
CA ILE A 183 3.30 -31.53 -0.10
C ILE A 183 4.41 -32.55 -0.46
N TYR A 184 5.40 -32.75 0.42
CA TYR A 184 6.54 -33.67 0.23
C TYR A 184 6.70 -34.72 1.35
N GLN A 185 5.60 -35.16 1.97
CA GLN A 185 5.61 -36.34 2.86
C GLN A 185 4.96 -37.55 2.20
#